data_AF-A0A7C8V3N9-F1
#
_entry.id   AF-A0A7C8V3N9-F1
#
_cell.length_a   1.000
_cell.length_b   1.000
_cell.length_c   1.000
_cell.angle_alpha   90.00
_cell.angle_beta   90.00
_cell.angle_gamma   90.00
#
_symmetry.space_group_name_H-M   'P 1'
#
loop_
_entity.id
_entity.type
_entity.pdbx_description
1 polymer ?
#
loop_
_entity_poly.entity_id
_entity_poly.type
_entity_poly.pdbx_seq_one_letter_code
_entity_poly.pdbx_strand_id
1 'polypeptide(L)'
;MLPLTVTQEDLPTFSHMNAEVLTYLLQKCNCGYCLAANTQGRRWSETGLFKYLKDKGIRILIDAGAQILELDNLQLVKAWMAIDFEAPAAIYFDKSNKLFVFYRNNSNVPLLATPYAEDSADCLIYLDESHTRGTDLKMPAHARGALTLGLGQTKDHTVQAAMRLRKLGTTQSIMFFAPPEVHQSIVDTQQKQFYSPMDSQDVVAWLLQQTCAGIEQLQPLYFAQGMDFCRRIQAASDNPDFLEDHRQLGFYLNSLRQSEQQTLRQMYEPKQGHKTSAAIQYPSPEIGKFMDELKIRRRGFQDTGEAVHGSALQEVEQEREVAFEIESIREVQKPIHYTPYKFGGLHKDLVTFVHTGRALVGTGGYEPAFFALRRTCSLGEKYSIDHNATSGLLYSSMEFSKTVHPISSKFNDNFQRPVNWILISTATNIAIIVTPEEAEYLMPHVSNRSRESPVHLLTYAAPITRKMVQFDTLKFLSIPPLPEGWKPPAKLSVELGIIAGRLYFAFEHSPDLKDYLDLTNESLEESIMAEAVVFTRKPLSFLQEWLTLKRKGQDFLHTPMGYLCQSKALLKSHPFFKDGTFDEVVVVERKVEDIDLDSDDLDKVSQSEIEEIQRDMAEAGQGSMGPFGFFSKPN
;
A
#
# COMPACT_ATOMS: atom_id res chain seq x y z
N MET A 1 2.32 -15.62 -18.99
CA MET A 1 3.38 -15.29 -19.97
C MET A 1 4.14 -16.56 -20.32
N LEU A 2 4.44 -16.77 -21.60
CA LEU A 2 5.18 -17.96 -22.05
C LEU A 2 6.63 -17.59 -22.38
N PRO A 3 7.61 -18.49 -22.15
CA PRO A 3 8.98 -18.30 -22.64
C PRO A 3 9.00 -18.02 -24.14
N LEU A 4 9.95 -17.22 -24.62
CA LEU A 4 10.07 -16.92 -26.07
C LEU A 4 10.30 -18.15 -26.95
N THR A 5 10.74 -19.26 -26.35
CA THR A 5 10.90 -20.55 -27.03
C THR A 5 9.56 -21.28 -27.26
N VAL A 6 8.48 -20.82 -26.64
CA VAL A 6 7.14 -21.42 -26.75
C VAL A 6 6.22 -20.45 -27.48
N THR A 7 5.75 -20.88 -28.65
CA THR A 7 4.72 -20.16 -29.41
C THR A 7 3.35 -20.70 -29.04
N GLN A 8 2.45 -19.82 -28.64
CA GLN A 8 1.04 -20.17 -28.46
C GLN A 8 0.38 -20.29 -29.84
N GLU A 9 -0.16 -21.46 -30.14
CA GLU A 9 -1.01 -21.66 -31.32
C GLU A 9 -2.48 -21.54 -30.92
N ASP A 10 -3.09 -20.39 -31.23
CA ASP A 10 -4.50 -20.15 -30.97
C ASP A 10 -5.36 -20.82 -32.04
N LEU A 11 -5.67 -22.10 -31.82
CA LEU A 11 -6.55 -22.86 -32.69
C LEU A 11 -7.99 -22.27 -32.64
N PRO A 12 -8.62 -21.98 -33.79
CA PRO A 12 -9.96 -21.38 -33.84
C PRO A 12 -11.00 -22.19 -33.05
N THR A 13 -10.87 -23.51 -33.05
CA THR A 13 -11.75 -24.45 -32.34
C THR A 13 -11.76 -24.24 -30.83
N PHE A 14 -10.71 -23.68 -30.23
CA PHE A 14 -10.56 -23.51 -28.78
C PHE A 14 -10.72 -22.07 -28.30
N SER A 15 -10.87 -21.11 -29.23
CA SER A 15 -11.05 -19.68 -28.93
C SER A 15 -12.22 -19.39 -27.98
N HIS A 16 -13.31 -20.17 -28.10
CA HIS A 16 -14.52 -19.98 -27.29
C HIS A 16 -14.41 -20.52 -25.86
N MET A 17 -13.50 -21.47 -25.57
CA MET A 17 -13.48 -22.15 -24.26
C MET A 17 -13.22 -21.19 -23.10
N ASN A 18 -12.30 -20.23 -23.28
CA ASN A 18 -12.02 -19.23 -22.24
C ASN A 18 -13.23 -18.34 -21.93
N ALA A 19 -13.99 -17.97 -22.97
CA ALA A 19 -15.22 -17.20 -22.81
C ALA A 19 -16.34 -18.06 -22.22
N GLU A 20 -16.47 -19.30 -22.65
CA GLU A 20 -17.48 -20.26 -22.18
C GLU A 20 -17.39 -20.47 -20.66
N VAL A 21 -16.18 -20.62 -20.12
CA VAL A 21 -16.01 -20.76 -18.68
C VAL A 21 -16.49 -19.54 -17.90
N LEU A 22 -16.28 -18.33 -18.45
CA LEU A 22 -16.82 -17.09 -17.86
C LEU A 22 -18.34 -17.01 -17.97
N THR A 23 -18.93 -17.50 -19.07
CA THR A 23 -20.39 -17.52 -19.21
C THR A 23 -21.08 -18.30 -18.10
N TYR A 24 -20.44 -19.37 -17.58
CA TYR A 24 -20.98 -20.11 -16.44
C TYR A 24 -21.07 -19.24 -15.19
N LEU A 25 -20.05 -18.42 -14.89
CA LEU A 25 -20.07 -17.50 -13.75
C LEU A 25 -21.10 -16.37 -13.90
N LEU A 26 -21.38 -15.96 -15.15
CA LEU A 26 -22.31 -14.88 -15.48
C LEU A 26 -23.78 -15.33 -15.57
N GLN A 27 -24.08 -16.62 -15.40
CA GLN A 27 -25.47 -17.10 -15.40
C GLN A 27 -26.27 -16.54 -14.21
N LYS A 28 -27.59 -16.37 -14.41
CA LYS A 28 -28.52 -15.85 -13.38
C LYS A 28 -28.49 -16.62 -12.06
N CYS A 29 -28.17 -17.92 -12.08
CA CYS A 29 -28.03 -18.74 -10.88
C CYS A 29 -26.79 -18.39 -10.04
N ASN A 30 -25.79 -17.75 -10.65
CA ASN A 30 -24.49 -17.40 -10.08
C ASN A 30 -24.32 -15.89 -9.84
N CYS A 31 -25.36 -15.09 -10.08
CA CYS A 31 -25.45 -13.66 -9.77
C CYS A 31 -25.43 -13.33 -8.26
N GLY A 32 -25.34 -14.34 -7.38
CA GLY A 32 -25.35 -14.13 -5.95
C GLY A 32 -24.06 -13.45 -5.49
N TYR A 33 -24.17 -12.25 -4.94
CA TYR A 33 -23.07 -11.54 -4.28
C TYR A 33 -23.41 -11.24 -2.82
N CYS A 34 -22.43 -11.42 -1.94
CA CYS A 34 -22.55 -11.12 -0.52
C CYS A 34 -21.34 -10.31 -0.04
N LEU A 35 -21.62 -9.13 0.52
CA LEU A 35 -20.66 -8.36 1.29
C LEU A 35 -20.52 -8.98 2.70
N ALA A 36 -19.36 -9.56 3.00
CA ALA A 36 -19.05 -10.19 4.28
C ALA A 36 -18.67 -9.14 5.35
N ALA A 37 -19.53 -8.13 5.52
CA ALA A 37 -19.33 -7.02 6.46
C ALA A 37 -20.50 -6.90 7.45
N ASN A 38 -20.19 -6.60 8.72
CA ASN A 38 -21.20 -6.35 9.74
C ASN A 38 -21.85 -4.97 9.53
N THR A 39 -22.88 -4.65 10.33
CA THR A 39 -23.58 -3.36 10.27
C THR A 39 -22.70 -2.14 10.56
N GLN A 40 -21.47 -2.35 11.03
CA GLN A 40 -20.46 -1.31 11.31
C GLN A 40 -19.36 -1.26 10.22
N GLY A 41 -19.50 -2.00 9.11
CA GLY A 41 -18.52 -2.03 8.02
C GLY A 41 -17.24 -2.83 8.31
N ARG A 42 -17.18 -3.58 9.41
CA ARG A 42 -16.05 -4.47 9.72
C ARG A 42 -16.30 -5.86 9.15
N ARG A 43 -15.23 -6.58 8.81
CA ARG A 43 -15.28 -7.97 8.36
C ARG A 43 -16.06 -8.87 9.33
N TRP A 44 -16.85 -9.79 8.80
CA TRP A 44 -17.51 -10.81 9.62
C TRP A 44 -16.49 -11.70 10.34
N SER A 45 -16.81 -12.08 11.59
CA SER A 45 -16.16 -13.23 12.21
C SER A 45 -16.60 -14.53 11.52
N GLU A 46 -15.83 -15.61 11.65
CA GLU A 46 -16.14 -16.90 11.01
C GLU A 46 -17.52 -17.40 11.46
N THR A 47 -17.88 -17.17 12.73
CA THR A 47 -19.21 -17.51 13.26
C THR A 47 -20.35 -16.73 12.60
N GLY A 48 -20.11 -15.48 12.18
CA GLY A 48 -21.06 -14.67 11.43
C GLY A 48 -21.25 -15.21 10.01
N LEU A 49 -20.15 -15.59 9.36
CA LEU A 49 -20.17 -16.24 8.04
C LEU A 49 -20.97 -17.54 8.08
N PHE A 50 -20.70 -18.45 9.04
CA PHE A 50 -21.42 -19.73 9.13
C PHE A 50 -22.92 -19.58 9.40
N LYS A 51 -23.33 -18.59 10.20
CA LYS A 51 -24.76 -18.28 10.39
C LYS A 51 -25.42 -17.87 9.09
N TYR A 52 -24.77 -16.99 8.32
CA TYR A 52 -25.29 -16.56 7.03
C TYR A 52 -25.35 -17.73 6.01
N LEU A 53 -24.33 -18.59 5.97
CA LEU A 53 -24.33 -19.78 5.10
C LEU A 53 -25.52 -20.69 5.42
N LYS A 54 -25.78 -20.93 6.70
CA LYS A 54 -26.94 -21.70 7.16
C LYS A 54 -28.27 -21.05 6.74
N ASP A 55 -28.42 -19.75 6.96
CA ASP A 55 -29.65 -19.01 6.58
C ASP A 55 -29.92 -19.06 5.07
N LYS A 56 -28.87 -19.22 4.25
CA LYS A 56 -28.96 -19.38 2.80
C LYS A 56 -28.99 -20.84 2.32
N GLY A 57 -28.92 -21.82 3.23
CA GLY A 57 -28.86 -23.24 2.90
C GLY A 57 -27.61 -23.65 2.12
N ILE A 58 -26.50 -22.93 2.28
CA ILE A 58 -25.23 -23.19 1.59
C ILE A 58 -24.39 -24.13 2.47
N ARG A 59 -24.14 -25.35 1.98
CA ARG A 59 -23.38 -26.39 2.69
C ARG A 59 -21.95 -26.59 2.17
N ILE A 60 -21.56 -25.88 1.11
CA ILE A 60 -20.22 -25.99 0.52
C ILE A 60 -19.54 -24.63 0.62
N LEU A 61 -18.34 -24.61 1.20
CA LEU A 61 -17.48 -23.43 1.29
C LEU A 61 -16.17 -23.71 0.57
N ILE A 62 -15.90 -22.90 -0.45
CA ILE A 62 -14.70 -22.93 -1.29
C ILE A 62 -13.91 -21.68 -0.96
N ASP A 63 -12.89 -21.83 -0.13
CA ASP A 63 -12.06 -20.72 0.31
C ASP A 63 -10.92 -20.45 -0.67
N ALA A 64 -11.25 -19.86 -1.82
CA ALA A 64 -10.25 -19.46 -2.80
C ALA A 64 -9.48 -18.20 -2.35
N GLY A 65 -10.12 -17.34 -1.55
CA GLY A 65 -9.63 -16.01 -1.20
C GLY A 65 -8.85 -15.94 0.11
N ALA A 66 -8.44 -17.10 0.66
CA ALA A 66 -7.76 -17.22 1.95
C ALA A 66 -8.45 -16.41 3.06
N GLN A 67 -9.78 -16.43 3.09
CA GLN A 67 -10.55 -15.64 4.04
C GLN A 67 -10.59 -16.27 5.44
N ILE A 68 -10.01 -17.46 5.61
CA ILE A 68 -10.02 -18.18 6.88
C ILE A 68 -8.57 -18.42 7.28
N LEU A 69 -8.01 -17.46 8.02
CA LEU A 69 -6.60 -17.45 8.42
C LEU A 69 -6.38 -17.92 9.87
N GLU A 70 -7.41 -17.85 10.72
CA GLU A 70 -7.27 -18.04 12.17
C GLU A 70 -7.55 -19.48 12.65
N LEU A 71 -8.21 -20.31 11.84
CA LEU A 71 -8.65 -21.66 12.21
C LEU A 71 -8.01 -22.73 11.32
N ASP A 72 -7.56 -23.81 11.94
CA ASP A 72 -7.21 -25.05 11.22
C ASP A 72 -8.48 -25.67 10.60
N ASN A 73 -8.36 -26.41 9.51
CA ASN A 73 -9.48 -26.98 8.74
C ASN A 73 -10.46 -27.76 9.65
N LEU A 74 -9.92 -28.54 10.59
CA LEU A 74 -10.71 -29.29 11.58
C LEU A 74 -11.43 -28.36 12.57
N GLN A 75 -10.78 -27.28 13.01
CA GLN A 75 -11.38 -26.32 13.95
C GLN A 75 -12.51 -25.55 13.28
N LEU A 76 -12.31 -25.15 12.01
CA LEU A 76 -13.34 -24.52 11.20
C LEU A 76 -14.57 -25.42 11.08
N VAL A 77 -14.37 -26.67 10.67
CA VAL A 77 -15.49 -27.59 10.45
C VAL A 77 -16.25 -27.88 11.74
N LYS A 78 -15.54 -28.01 12.87
CA LYS A 78 -16.16 -28.12 14.20
C LYS A 78 -17.02 -26.90 14.54
N ALA A 79 -16.50 -25.69 14.30
CA ALA A 79 -17.24 -24.46 14.55
C ALA A 79 -18.47 -24.34 13.64
N TRP A 80 -18.34 -24.73 12.36
CA TRP A 80 -19.44 -24.71 11.40
C TRP A 80 -20.53 -25.73 11.76
N MET A 81 -20.16 -26.97 12.10
CA MET A 81 -21.10 -28.01 12.55
C MET A 81 -21.78 -27.69 13.89
N ALA A 82 -21.19 -26.85 14.74
CA ALA A 82 -21.83 -26.38 15.96
C ALA A 82 -22.96 -25.38 15.68
N ILE A 83 -22.93 -24.69 14.53
CA ILE A 83 -23.92 -23.68 14.13
C ILE A 83 -25.00 -24.32 13.24
N ASP A 84 -24.60 -25.14 12.27
CA ASP A 84 -25.51 -25.91 11.44
C ASP A 84 -25.87 -27.24 12.10
N PHE A 85 -27.03 -27.25 12.79
CA PHE A 85 -27.56 -28.42 13.46
C PHE A 85 -28.21 -29.44 12.50
N GLU A 86 -28.33 -29.16 11.20
CA GLU A 86 -28.98 -30.06 10.25
C GLU A 86 -28.00 -31.03 9.61
N ALA A 87 -26.74 -30.62 9.41
CA ALA A 87 -25.73 -31.46 8.77
C ALA A 87 -25.20 -32.57 9.72
N PRO A 88 -25.30 -33.87 9.33
CA PRO A 88 -24.84 -34.98 10.17
C PRO A 88 -23.32 -35.11 10.26
N ALA A 89 -22.62 -34.68 9.21
CA ALA A 89 -21.17 -34.78 9.09
C ALA A 89 -20.60 -33.65 8.21
N ALA A 90 -19.28 -33.48 8.27
CA ALA A 90 -18.57 -32.49 7.48
C ALA A 90 -17.25 -33.02 6.95
N ILE A 91 -16.95 -32.69 5.69
CA ILE A 91 -15.82 -33.18 4.91
C ILE A 91 -14.77 -32.07 4.84
N TYR A 92 -13.52 -32.40 5.18
CA TYR A 92 -12.39 -31.48 5.13
C TYR A 92 -11.08 -32.22 4.80
N PHE A 93 -10.04 -31.46 4.47
CA PHE A 93 -8.68 -31.96 4.30
C PHE A 93 -7.90 -31.86 5.61
N ASP A 94 -7.38 -33.00 6.07
CA ASP A 94 -6.49 -33.05 7.23
C ASP A 94 -5.05 -32.64 6.87
N LYS A 95 -4.18 -32.44 7.88
CA LYS A 95 -2.77 -32.03 7.72
C LYS A 95 -1.94 -32.94 6.82
N SER A 96 -2.37 -34.19 6.65
CA SER A 96 -1.75 -35.15 5.73
C SER A 96 -2.25 -35.05 4.28
N ASN A 97 -2.99 -33.99 3.92
CA ASN A 97 -3.63 -33.78 2.62
C ASN A 97 -4.52 -34.97 2.20
N LYS A 98 -5.33 -35.45 3.15
CA LYS A 98 -6.29 -36.54 2.93
C LYS A 98 -7.68 -36.10 3.36
N LEU A 99 -8.68 -36.58 2.64
CA LEU A 99 -10.09 -36.30 2.93
C LEU A 99 -10.57 -37.08 4.16
N PHE A 100 -11.07 -36.34 5.15
CA PHE A 100 -11.66 -36.87 6.36
C PHE A 100 -13.08 -36.35 6.55
N VAL A 101 -13.90 -37.17 7.18
CA VAL A 101 -15.25 -36.85 7.63
C VAL A 101 -15.23 -36.68 9.13
N PHE A 102 -15.69 -35.51 9.59
CA PHE A 102 -15.97 -35.21 10.98
C PHE A 102 -17.46 -35.48 11.27
N TYR A 103 -17.73 -36.37 12.22
CA TYR A 103 -19.09 -36.68 12.68
C TYR A 103 -19.42 -35.92 13.97
N ARG A 104 -20.72 -35.72 14.24
CA ARG A 104 -21.20 -35.08 15.49
C ARG A 104 -20.79 -35.79 16.78
N ASN A 105 -20.53 -37.08 16.74
CA ASN A 105 -20.04 -37.85 17.88
C ASN A 105 -18.54 -37.62 18.16
N ASN A 106 -17.93 -36.58 17.55
CA ASN A 106 -16.50 -36.27 17.60
C ASN A 106 -15.59 -37.39 17.05
N SER A 107 -16.11 -38.22 16.14
CA SER A 107 -15.29 -39.18 15.41
C SER A 107 -14.79 -38.61 14.08
N ASN A 108 -13.53 -38.92 13.77
CA ASN A 108 -12.88 -38.55 12.52
C ASN A 108 -12.57 -39.84 11.76
N VAL A 109 -13.12 -39.97 10.55
CA VAL A 109 -12.95 -41.18 9.72
C VAL A 109 -12.52 -40.78 8.32
N PRO A 110 -11.60 -41.50 7.66
CA PRO A 110 -11.25 -41.22 6.26
C PRO A 110 -12.48 -41.33 5.34
N LEU A 111 -12.64 -40.40 4.39
CA LEU A 111 -13.82 -40.34 3.50
C LEU A 111 -14.12 -41.68 2.81
N LEU A 112 -13.08 -42.38 2.34
CA LEU A 112 -13.17 -43.67 1.66
C LEU A 112 -13.85 -44.77 2.51
N ALA A 113 -13.81 -44.65 3.84
CA ALA A 113 -14.41 -45.60 4.76
C ALA A 113 -15.83 -45.19 5.20
N THR A 114 -16.40 -44.14 4.59
CA THR A 114 -17.71 -43.59 4.95
C THR A 114 -18.69 -43.71 3.78
N PRO A 115 -20.01 -43.80 4.06
CA PRO A 115 -21.04 -43.79 3.00
C PRO A 115 -21.07 -42.46 2.22
N TYR A 116 -20.46 -41.40 2.77
CA TYR A 116 -20.40 -40.07 2.16
C TYR A 116 -19.41 -39.95 0.99
N ALA A 117 -18.62 -40.99 0.72
CA ALA A 117 -17.79 -41.05 -0.48
C ALA A 117 -18.63 -41.10 -1.78
N GLU A 118 -19.83 -41.69 -1.71
CA GLU A 118 -20.75 -41.81 -2.86
C GLU A 118 -21.86 -40.76 -2.84
N ASP A 119 -22.41 -40.45 -1.65
CA ASP A 119 -23.46 -39.44 -1.48
C ASP A 119 -23.12 -38.43 -0.37
N SER A 120 -22.76 -37.22 -0.78
CA SER A 120 -22.40 -36.10 0.11
C SER A 120 -23.53 -35.07 0.28
N ALA A 121 -24.78 -35.38 -0.13
CA ALA A 121 -25.90 -34.44 -0.17
C ALA A 121 -26.15 -33.67 1.13
N ASP A 122 -26.04 -34.35 2.27
CA ASP A 122 -26.32 -33.77 3.57
C ASP A 122 -25.09 -33.24 4.33
N CYS A 123 -23.89 -33.42 3.77
CA CYS A 123 -22.66 -33.04 4.45
C CYS A 123 -22.26 -31.59 4.21
N LEU A 124 -21.60 -30.98 5.20
CA LEU A 124 -20.84 -29.76 4.96
C LEU A 124 -19.53 -30.10 4.25
N ILE A 125 -19.12 -29.29 3.29
CA ILE A 125 -17.87 -29.50 2.55
C ILE A 125 -17.06 -28.22 2.65
N TYR A 126 -15.84 -28.34 3.16
CA TYR A 126 -14.88 -27.25 3.20
C TYR A 126 -13.66 -27.57 2.33
N LEU A 127 -13.35 -26.65 1.41
CA LEU A 127 -12.13 -26.65 0.62
C LEU A 127 -11.34 -25.39 0.95
N ASP A 128 -10.13 -25.55 1.46
CA ASP A 128 -9.19 -24.43 1.59
C ASP A 128 -8.53 -24.09 0.25
N GLU A 129 -7.77 -22.99 0.21
CA GLU A 129 -7.10 -22.47 -0.97
C GLU A 129 -6.21 -23.53 -1.65
N SER A 130 -5.36 -24.19 -0.87
CA SER A 130 -4.41 -25.19 -1.37
C SER A 130 -5.10 -26.41 -1.99
N HIS A 131 -6.27 -26.78 -1.45
CA HIS A 131 -7.07 -27.92 -1.89
C HIS A 131 -8.14 -27.52 -2.92
N THR A 132 -8.19 -26.25 -3.37
CA THR A 132 -8.99 -25.87 -4.54
C THR A 132 -8.35 -26.30 -5.87
N ARG A 133 -7.08 -26.76 -5.85
CA ARG A 133 -6.33 -27.25 -7.02
C ARG A 133 -6.06 -28.75 -6.91
N GLY A 134 -6.25 -29.48 -8.02
CA GLY A 134 -5.84 -30.90 -8.13
C GLY A 134 -6.67 -31.93 -7.35
N THR A 135 -7.67 -31.52 -6.56
CA THR A 135 -8.53 -32.44 -5.81
C THR A 135 -9.82 -32.77 -6.56
N ASP A 136 -10.27 -34.02 -6.48
CA ASP A 136 -11.55 -34.48 -7.06
C ASP A 136 -12.46 -34.99 -5.95
N LEU A 137 -13.47 -34.17 -5.60
CA LEU A 137 -14.50 -34.51 -4.62
C LEU A 137 -15.86 -34.47 -5.31
N LYS A 138 -16.60 -35.57 -5.25
CA LYS A 138 -17.96 -35.63 -5.78
C LYS A 138 -18.90 -34.84 -4.88
N MET A 139 -19.37 -33.71 -5.40
CA MET A 139 -20.35 -32.83 -4.75
C MET A 139 -21.78 -33.10 -5.24
N PRO A 140 -22.81 -32.80 -4.44
CA PRO A 140 -24.21 -33.07 -4.78
C PRO A 140 -24.67 -32.32 -6.04
N ALA A 141 -25.59 -32.90 -6.82
CA ALA A 141 -26.00 -32.35 -8.11
C ALA A 141 -26.65 -30.96 -8.00
N HIS A 142 -27.41 -30.69 -6.93
CA HIS A 142 -28.08 -29.39 -6.71
C HIS A 142 -27.39 -28.55 -5.64
N ALA A 143 -26.08 -28.75 -5.45
CA ALA A 143 -25.34 -28.03 -4.43
C ALA A 143 -25.13 -26.56 -4.82
N ARG A 144 -25.17 -25.70 -3.79
CA ARG A 144 -24.77 -24.30 -3.86
C ARG A 144 -23.48 -24.12 -3.09
N GLY A 145 -22.46 -23.54 -3.73
CA GLY A 145 -21.17 -23.23 -3.10
C GLY A 145 -21.03 -21.76 -2.74
N ALA A 146 -20.46 -21.47 -1.58
CA ALA A 146 -19.92 -20.17 -1.24
C ALA A 146 -18.47 -20.09 -1.74
N LEU A 147 -18.17 -19.12 -2.59
CA LEU A 147 -16.84 -18.88 -3.12
C LEU A 147 -16.30 -17.58 -2.51
N THR A 148 -15.22 -17.67 -1.76
CA THR A 148 -14.60 -16.49 -1.14
C THR A 148 -13.68 -15.76 -2.11
N LEU A 149 -13.68 -14.43 -2.03
CA LEU A 149 -12.81 -13.56 -2.80
C LEU A 149 -11.72 -12.95 -1.92
N GLY A 150 -10.53 -12.77 -2.48
CA GLY A 150 -9.35 -12.21 -1.82
C GLY A 150 -8.60 -11.25 -2.75
N LEU A 151 -7.85 -10.29 -2.19
CA LEU A 151 -7.06 -9.35 -2.99
C LEU A 151 -5.95 -10.09 -3.75
N GLY A 152 -5.68 -9.68 -5.00
CA GLY A 152 -4.68 -10.32 -5.85
C GLY A 152 -5.10 -11.65 -6.48
N GLN A 153 -6.35 -12.09 -6.27
CA GLN A 153 -6.86 -13.27 -6.97
C GLN A 153 -7.00 -13.04 -8.47
N THR A 154 -6.56 -14.02 -9.25
CA THR A 154 -6.71 -14.03 -10.71
C THR A 154 -8.01 -14.71 -11.14
N LYS A 155 -8.42 -14.41 -12.38
CA LYS A 155 -9.55 -15.05 -13.04
C LYS A 155 -9.39 -16.57 -13.06
N ASP A 156 -8.23 -17.08 -13.48
CA ASP A 156 -8.00 -18.52 -13.61
C ASP A 156 -8.02 -19.22 -12.26
N HIS A 157 -7.48 -18.62 -11.21
CA HIS A 157 -7.54 -19.18 -9.85
C HIS A 157 -9.00 -19.31 -9.38
N THR A 158 -9.77 -18.24 -9.50
CA THR A 158 -11.18 -18.22 -9.07
C THR A 158 -12.02 -19.21 -9.87
N VAL A 159 -11.80 -19.29 -11.19
CA VAL A 159 -12.45 -20.25 -12.08
C VAL A 159 -12.09 -21.69 -11.70
N GLN A 160 -10.81 -21.99 -11.45
CA GLN A 160 -10.37 -23.34 -11.07
C GLN A 160 -11.00 -23.81 -9.76
N ALA A 161 -11.17 -22.89 -8.81
CA ALA A 161 -11.87 -23.13 -7.55
C ALA A 161 -13.38 -23.32 -7.77
N ALA A 162 -14.03 -22.45 -8.56
CA ALA A 162 -15.45 -22.56 -8.88
C ALA A 162 -15.77 -23.88 -9.62
N MET A 163 -14.93 -24.29 -10.57
CA MET A 163 -15.07 -25.52 -11.35
C MET A 163 -14.86 -26.81 -10.54
N ARG A 164 -14.49 -26.73 -9.25
CA ARG A 164 -14.62 -27.88 -8.33
C ARG A 164 -16.07 -28.37 -8.27
N LEU A 165 -17.02 -27.45 -8.43
CA LEU A 165 -18.41 -27.77 -8.77
C LEU A 165 -18.47 -28.18 -10.24
N ARG A 166 -18.25 -29.47 -10.53
CA ARG A 166 -18.17 -30.02 -11.90
C ARG A 166 -19.44 -29.81 -12.74
N LYS A 167 -20.59 -29.57 -12.10
CA LYS A 167 -21.88 -29.29 -12.76
C LYS A 167 -22.26 -27.80 -12.67
N LEU A 168 -21.27 -26.92 -12.48
CA LEU A 168 -21.47 -25.48 -12.49
C LEU A 168 -22.05 -25.04 -13.84
N GLY A 169 -23.13 -24.26 -13.80
CA GLY A 169 -23.82 -23.78 -14.99
C GLY A 169 -24.91 -24.71 -15.54
N THR A 170 -25.15 -25.86 -14.90
CA THR A 170 -26.28 -26.75 -15.18
C THR A 170 -27.17 -26.90 -13.94
N THR A 171 -26.73 -27.66 -12.94
CA THR A 171 -27.49 -27.94 -11.73
C THR A 171 -26.87 -27.35 -10.46
N GLN A 172 -25.55 -27.12 -10.46
CA GLN A 172 -24.83 -26.49 -9.35
C GLN A 172 -24.70 -24.98 -9.56
N SER A 173 -24.67 -24.23 -8.46
CA SER A 173 -24.52 -22.78 -8.46
C SER A 173 -23.54 -22.29 -7.40
N ILE A 174 -23.10 -21.04 -7.53
CA ILE A 174 -22.21 -20.36 -6.59
C ILE A 174 -22.82 -19.05 -6.07
N MET A 175 -22.28 -18.59 -4.94
CA MET A 175 -22.45 -17.23 -4.43
C MET A 175 -21.06 -16.69 -4.06
N PHE A 176 -20.76 -15.48 -4.51
CA PHE A 176 -19.50 -14.80 -4.21
C PHE A 176 -19.57 -14.13 -2.83
N PHE A 177 -18.50 -14.27 -2.05
CA PHE A 177 -18.33 -13.64 -0.75
C PHE A 177 -17.11 -12.74 -0.77
N ALA A 178 -17.32 -11.43 -0.64
CA ALA A 178 -16.26 -10.45 -0.63
C ALA A 178 -16.12 -9.80 0.76
N PRO A 179 -14.93 -9.79 1.37
CA PRO A 179 -14.68 -8.97 2.55
C PRO A 179 -14.69 -7.47 2.17
N PRO A 180 -14.77 -6.55 3.18
CA PRO A 180 -14.85 -5.11 2.93
C PRO A 180 -13.72 -4.57 2.03
N GLU A 181 -12.51 -5.09 2.16
CA GLU A 181 -11.33 -4.63 1.41
C GLU A 181 -11.43 -5.00 -0.08
N VAL A 182 -11.90 -6.21 -0.38
CA VAL A 182 -12.14 -6.68 -1.76
C VAL A 182 -13.32 -5.95 -2.36
N HIS A 183 -14.38 -5.73 -1.58
CA HIS A 183 -15.54 -4.96 -2.03
C HIS A 183 -15.15 -3.53 -2.41
N GLN A 184 -14.33 -2.86 -1.59
CA GLN A 184 -13.78 -1.55 -1.92
C GLN A 184 -12.99 -1.58 -3.23
N SER A 185 -12.13 -2.59 -3.43
CA SER A 185 -11.38 -2.74 -4.69
C SER A 185 -12.29 -2.92 -5.90
N ILE A 186 -13.35 -3.72 -5.79
CA ILE A 186 -14.35 -3.90 -6.87
C ILE A 186 -15.05 -2.56 -7.17
N VAL A 187 -15.47 -1.84 -6.14
CA VAL A 187 -16.13 -0.52 -6.25
C VAL A 187 -15.23 0.48 -6.96
N ASP A 188 -13.96 0.57 -6.56
CA ASP A 188 -12.96 1.48 -7.11
C ASP A 188 -12.70 1.19 -8.59
N THR A 189 -12.60 -0.09 -8.95
CA THR A 189 -12.43 -0.54 -10.34
C THR A 189 -13.65 -0.21 -11.21
N GLN A 190 -14.86 -0.43 -10.70
CA GLN A 190 -16.10 -0.20 -11.46
C GLN A 190 -16.59 1.26 -11.41
N GLN A 191 -15.93 2.13 -10.63
CA GLN A 191 -16.35 3.52 -10.37
C GLN A 191 -17.81 3.65 -9.90
N LYS A 192 -18.28 2.67 -9.13
CA LYS A 192 -19.66 2.63 -8.59
C LYS A 192 -19.74 3.26 -7.19
N GLN A 193 -20.96 3.47 -6.71
CA GLN A 193 -21.17 3.84 -5.30
C GLN A 193 -21.01 2.60 -4.41
N PHE A 194 -20.42 2.76 -3.23
CA PHE A 194 -20.12 1.65 -2.31
C PHE A 194 -21.33 0.75 -2.00
N TYR A 195 -22.53 1.31 -1.80
CA TYR A 195 -23.73 0.52 -1.46
C TYR A 195 -24.57 0.09 -2.67
N SER A 196 -24.07 0.23 -3.90
CA SER A 196 -24.81 -0.24 -5.08
C SER A 196 -24.88 -1.78 -5.10
N PRO A 197 -25.99 -2.38 -5.55
CA PRO A 197 -26.07 -3.82 -5.69
C PRO A 197 -24.99 -4.30 -6.67
N MET A 198 -24.15 -5.22 -6.20
CA MET A 198 -23.11 -5.86 -7.00
C MET A 198 -23.61 -7.18 -7.56
N ASP A 199 -23.18 -7.49 -8.77
CA ASP A 199 -23.49 -8.74 -9.45
C ASP A 199 -22.21 -9.51 -9.83
N SER A 200 -22.35 -10.75 -10.29
CA SER A 200 -21.25 -11.56 -10.79
C SER A 200 -20.50 -10.89 -11.95
N GLN A 201 -21.16 -10.04 -12.73
CA GLN A 201 -20.53 -9.24 -13.80
C GLN A 201 -19.45 -8.32 -13.24
N ASP A 202 -19.72 -7.65 -12.12
CA ASP A 202 -18.78 -6.73 -11.48
C ASP A 202 -17.55 -7.47 -10.94
N VAL A 203 -17.79 -8.65 -10.36
CA VAL A 203 -16.74 -9.54 -9.87
C VAL A 203 -15.86 -10.04 -11.02
N VAL A 204 -16.46 -10.51 -12.12
CA VAL A 204 -15.71 -11.03 -13.27
C VAL A 204 -14.87 -9.92 -13.93
N ALA A 205 -15.43 -8.73 -14.10
CA ALA A 205 -14.70 -7.58 -14.64
C ALA A 205 -13.51 -7.20 -13.74
N TRP A 206 -13.71 -7.17 -12.42
CA TRP A 206 -12.63 -6.96 -11.46
C TRP A 206 -11.55 -8.05 -11.54
N LEU A 207 -11.93 -9.34 -11.60
CA LEU A 207 -10.98 -10.45 -11.72
C LEU A 207 -10.13 -10.38 -13.01
N LEU A 208 -10.72 -9.93 -14.12
CA LEU A 208 -10.00 -9.73 -15.38
C LEU A 208 -8.96 -8.63 -15.23
N GLN A 209 -9.32 -7.49 -14.63
CA GLN A 209 -8.39 -6.39 -14.40
C GLN A 209 -7.27 -6.77 -13.41
N GLN A 210 -7.59 -7.50 -12.33
CA GLN A 210 -6.60 -8.04 -11.42
C GLN A 210 -5.64 -9.00 -12.12
N THR A 211 -6.14 -9.81 -13.07
CA THR A 211 -5.29 -10.70 -13.87
C THR A 211 -4.34 -9.92 -14.76
N CYS A 212 -4.81 -8.86 -15.42
CA CYS A 212 -3.96 -7.98 -16.22
C CYS A 212 -2.88 -7.30 -15.35
N ALA A 213 -3.28 -6.70 -14.24
CA ALA A 213 -2.35 -6.06 -13.31
C ALA A 213 -1.31 -7.05 -12.75
N GLY A 214 -1.73 -8.27 -12.38
CA GLY A 214 -0.82 -9.33 -11.95
C GLY A 214 0.16 -9.76 -13.03
N ILE A 215 -0.28 -9.85 -14.30
CA ILE A 215 0.61 -10.15 -15.43
C ILE A 215 1.64 -9.04 -15.64
N GLU A 216 1.21 -7.77 -15.55
CA GLU A 216 2.10 -6.61 -15.66
C GLU A 216 3.14 -6.58 -14.52
N GLN A 217 2.74 -6.92 -13.30
CA GLN A 217 3.63 -7.02 -12.14
C GLN A 217 4.67 -8.13 -12.29
N LEU A 218 4.34 -9.26 -12.94
CA LEU A 218 5.27 -10.36 -13.19
C LEU A 218 6.22 -10.11 -14.38
N GLN A 219 5.99 -9.04 -15.15
CA GLN A 219 6.74 -8.78 -16.38
C GLN A 219 8.24 -8.50 -16.13
N PRO A 220 8.65 -7.74 -15.09
CA PRO A 220 10.07 -7.60 -14.73
C PRO A 220 10.75 -8.93 -14.44
N LEU A 221 10.07 -9.85 -13.75
CA LEU A 221 10.58 -11.19 -13.49
C LEU A 221 10.71 -12.00 -14.77
N TYR A 222 9.70 -11.98 -15.63
CA TYR A 222 9.77 -12.62 -16.93
C TYR A 222 10.99 -12.15 -17.74
N PHE A 223 11.26 -10.84 -17.75
CA PHE A 223 12.47 -10.31 -18.40
C PHE A 223 13.75 -10.79 -17.74
N ALA A 224 13.82 -10.77 -16.42
CA ALA A 224 15.00 -11.18 -15.69
C ALA A 224 15.30 -12.68 -15.87
N GLN A 225 14.27 -13.54 -15.87
CA GLN A 225 14.38 -14.97 -16.18
C GLN A 225 14.81 -15.20 -17.64
N GLY A 226 14.24 -14.47 -18.60
CA GLY A 226 14.62 -14.56 -20.01
C GLY A 226 16.07 -14.13 -20.26
N MET A 227 16.51 -13.05 -19.61
CA MET A 227 17.90 -12.58 -19.67
C MET A 227 18.87 -13.55 -19.01
N ASP A 228 18.48 -14.17 -17.90
CA ASP A 228 19.28 -15.18 -17.23
C ASP A 228 19.42 -16.44 -18.09
N PHE A 229 18.34 -16.90 -18.73
CA PHE A 229 18.41 -17.99 -19.71
C PHE A 229 19.41 -17.69 -20.83
N CYS A 230 19.34 -16.49 -21.44
CA CYS A 230 20.29 -16.07 -22.47
C CYS A 230 21.74 -16.11 -21.97
N ARG A 231 21.98 -15.68 -20.72
CA ARG A 231 23.31 -15.74 -20.09
C ARG A 231 23.79 -17.18 -19.93
N ARG A 232 22.92 -18.09 -19.47
CA ARG A 232 23.30 -19.50 -19.25
C ARG A 232 23.65 -20.22 -20.55
N ILE A 233 22.86 -20.01 -21.60
CA ILE A 233 23.13 -20.62 -22.91
C ILE A 233 24.38 -20.01 -23.55
N GLN A 234 24.58 -18.69 -23.45
CA GLN A 234 25.81 -18.06 -23.93
C GLN A 234 27.04 -18.59 -23.18
N ALA A 235 26.97 -18.71 -21.85
CA ALA A 235 28.08 -19.23 -21.06
C ALA A 235 28.45 -20.67 -21.43
N ALA A 236 27.47 -21.49 -21.81
CA ALA A 236 27.70 -22.84 -22.34
C ALA A 236 28.34 -22.81 -23.75
N SER A 237 27.95 -21.85 -24.59
CA SER A 237 28.56 -21.66 -25.92
C SER A 237 30.00 -21.12 -25.85
N ASP A 238 30.29 -20.26 -24.88
CA ASP A 238 31.63 -19.66 -24.70
C ASP A 238 32.62 -20.65 -24.09
N ASN A 239 32.12 -21.70 -23.41
CA ASN A 239 32.91 -22.72 -22.72
C ASN A 239 32.48 -24.13 -23.17
N PRO A 240 32.75 -24.55 -24.41
CA PRO A 240 32.22 -25.81 -24.95
C PRO A 240 32.72 -27.08 -24.23
N ASP A 241 33.94 -27.05 -23.67
CA ASP A 241 34.57 -28.21 -23.01
C ASP A 241 34.45 -28.13 -21.48
N PHE A 242 33.40 -27.49 -20.96
CA PHE A 242 33.17 -27.31 -19.52
C PHE A 242 33.09 -28.63 -18.72
N LEU A 243 32.86 -29.77 -19.38
CA LEU A 243 32.88 -31.10 -18.76
C LEU A 243 34.29 -31.70 -18.65
N GLU A 244 35.24 -31.26 -19.49
CA GLU A 244 36.59 -31.84 -19.60
C GLU A 244 37.68 -30.91 -19.05
N ASP A 245 37.54 -29.58 -19.19
CA ASP A 245 38.48 -28.57 -18.68
C ASP A 245 37.97 -27.90 -17.39
N HIS A 246 38.72 -28.08 -16.30
CA HIS A 246 38.45 -27.49 -14.99
C HIS A 246 38.44 -25.95 -15.00
N ARG A 247 39.16 -25.30 -15.92
CA ARG A 247 39.17 -23.84 -16.02
C ARG A 247 37.89 -23.32 -16.67
N GLN A 248 37.44 -23.96 -17.74
CA GLN A 248 36.17 -23.67 -18.40
C GLN A 248 34.98 -23.95 -17.48
N LEU A 249 35.03 -25.03 -16.70
CA LEU A 249 34.05 -25.32 -15.64
C LEU A 249 33.97 -24.18 -14.63
N GLY A 250 35.11 -23.62 -14.19
CA GLY A 250 35.14 -22.48 -13.29
C GLY A 250 34.46 -21.23 -13.85
N PHE A 251 34.71 -20.89 -15.13
CA PHE A 251 34.06 -19.76 -15.80
C PHE A 251 32.56 -19.98 -16.02
N TYR A 252 32.16 -21.20 -16.38
CA TYR A 252 30.75 -21.58 -16.54
C TYR A 252 30.00 -21.51 -15.20
N LEU A 253 30.54 -22.12 -14.14
CA LEU A 253 29.93 -22.09 -12.80
C LEU A 253 29.83 -20.66 -12.24
N ASN A 254 30.85 -19.82 -12.46
CA ASN A 254 30.79 -18.42 -12.03
C ASN A 254 29.70 -17.62 -12.77
N SER A 255 29.37 -18.01 -14.02
CA SER A 255 28.29 -17.39 -14.79
C SER A 255 26.90 -17.89 -14.37
N LEU A 256 26.79 -19.15 -13.91
CA LEU A 256 25.56 -19.74 -13.40
C LEU A 256 25.23 -19.31 -11.97
N ARG A 257 26.24 -19.12 -11.12
CA ARG A 257 26.07 -18.81 -9.70
C ARG A 257 25.57 -17.37 -9.53
N GLN A 258 24.35 -17.24 -9.03
CA GLN A 258 23.81 -15.97 -8.55
C GLN A 258 24.04 -15.86 -7.04
N SER A 259 24.28 -14.64 -6.53
CA SER A 259 24.38 -14.40 -5.09
C SER A 259 22.99 -14.44 -4.47
N GLU A 260 22.69 -15.50 -3.72
CA GLU A 260 21.42 -15.67 -3.00
C GLU A 260 21.29 -14.64 -1.85
N GLN A 261 22.40 -14.37 -1.15
CA GLN A 261 22.39 -13.42 -0.04
C GLN A 261 22.67 -12.00 -0.56
N GLN A 262 21.80 -11.06 -0.18
CA GLN A 262 22.03 -9.64 -0.33
C GLN A 262 22.17 -9.02 1.06
N THR A 263 23.22 -8.22 1.25
CA THR A 263 23.37 -7.46 2.49
C THR A 263 22.32 -6.35 2.58
N LEU A 264 21.93 -5.95 3.80
CA LEU A 264 21.03 -4.80 4.02
C LEU A 264 21.54 -3.54 3.27
N ARG A 265 22.85 -3.32 3.24
CA ARG A 265 23.45 -2.23 2.47
C ARG A 265 23.16 -2.35 0.97
N GLN A 266 23.28 -3.53 0.37
CA GLN A 266 22.96 -3.73 -1.06
C GLN A 266 21.48 -3.57 -1.42
N MET A 267 20.58 -3.80 -0.45
CA MET A 267 19.13 -3.60 -0.62
C MET A 267 18.73 -2.13 -0.47
N TYR A 268 19.30 -1.41 0.52
CA TYR A 268 18.83 -0.10 0.95
C TYR A 268 19.78 1.08 0.64
N GLU A 269 21.03 0.84 0.23
CA GLU A 269 21.95 1.92 -0.18
C GLU A 269 21.45 2.58 -1.48
N PRO A 270 21.40 3.92 -1.57
CA PRO A 270 21.02 4.63 -2.78
C PRO A 270 21.94 4.23 -3.93
N LYS A 271 21.39 3.50 -4.91
CA LYS A 271 22.16 3.05 -6.08
C LYS A 271 22.47 4.26 -6.95
N GLN A 272 23.67 4.80 -6.83
CA GLN A 272 24.23 5.68 -7.85
C GLN A 272 24.40 4.83 -9.11
N GLY A 273 23.66 5.17 -10.18
CA GLY A 273 23.86 4.75 -11.57
C GLY A 273 24.37 3.33 -11.84
N HIS A 274 23.51 2.51 -12.45
CA HIS A 274 23.84 1.24 -13.11
C HIS A 274 24.41 0.13 -12.20
N LYS A 275 23.53 -0.78 -11.75
CA LYS A 275 23.96 -2.17 -11.59
C LYS A 275 24.34 -2.68 -12.97
N THR A 276 25.64 -2.78 -13.23
CA THR A 276 26.21 -3.64 -14.26
C THR A 276 25.83 -5.08 -13.95
N SER A 277 24.62 -5.49 -14.31
CA SER A 277 24.44 -6.88 -14.72
C SER A 277 25.45 -7.06 -15.85
N ALA A 278 26.46 -7.93 -15.68
CA ALA A 278 27.45 -8.23 -16.71
C ALA A 278 26.70 -8.42 -18.03
N ALA A 279 26.77 -7.40 -18.88
CA ALA A 279 26.11 -7.42 -20.17
C ALA A 279 26.90 -8.44 -20.99
N ILE A 280 26.18 -9.34 -21.65
CA ILE A 280 26.79 -10.28 -22.57
C ILE A 280 27.50 -9.42 -23.65
N GLN A 281 28.83 -9.44 -23.65
CA GLN A 281 29.64 -8.55 -24.50
C GLN A 281 29.57 -8.96 -25.98
N TYR A 282 29.38 -10.25 -26.25
CA TYR A 282 29.29 -10.81 -27.59
C TYR A 282 28.25 -11.94 -27.64
N PRO A 283 26.95 -11.63 -27.79
CA PRO A 283 25.93 -12.66 -27.91
C PRO A 283 26.07 -13.41 -29.24
N SER A 284 25.84 -14.72 -29.22
CA SER A 284 25.68 -15.51 -30.45
C SER A 284 24.50 -14.95 -31.27
N PRO A 285 24.49 -15.09 -32.61
CA PRO A 285 23.46 -14.47 -33.46
C PRO A 285 22.03 -14.94 -33.14
N GLU A 286 21.86 -16.14 -32.59
CA GLU A 286 20.57 -16.66 -32.16
C GLU A 286 20.13 -16.06 -30.81
N ILE A 287 21.05 -15.96 -29.85
CA ILE A 287 20.80 -15.37 -28.53
C ILE A 287 20.59 -13.85 -28.65
N GLY A 288 21.30 -13.20 -29.56
CA GLY A 288 21.13 -11.78 -29.87
C GLY A 288 19.71 -11.45 -30.30
N LYS A 289 19.09 -12.27 -31.17
CA LYS A 289 17.69 -12.12 -31.56
C LYS A 289 16.74 -12.24 -30.36
N PHE A 290 16.93 -13.24 -29.50
CA PHE A 290 16.12 -13.39 -28.28
C PHE A 290 16.29 -12.21 -27.32
N MET A 291 17.52 -11.72 -27.12
CA MET A 291 17.81 -10.56 -26.28
C MET A 291 17.18 -9.28 -26.82
N ASP A 292 17.21 -9.07 -28.14
CA ASP A 292 16.63 -7.89 -28.75
C ASP A 292 15.10 -7.94 -28.72
N GLU A 293 14.49 -9.10 -28.90
CA GLU A 293 13.05 -9.28 -28.71
C GLU A 293 12.63 -9.02 -27.24
N LEU A 294 13.39 -9.50 -26.26
CA LEU A 294 13.16 -9.17 -24.84
C LEU A 294 13.28 -7.66 -24.58
N LYS A 295 14.27 -6.98 -25.16
CA LYS A 295 14.43 -5.52 -25.04
C LYS A 295 13.29 -4.75 -25.72
N ILE A 296 12.81 -5.20 -26.88
CA ILE A 296 11.66 -4.59 -27.57
C ILE A 296 10.42 -4.70 -26.70
N ARG A 297 10.10 -5.90 -26.18
CA ARG A 297 8.97 -6.12 -25.26
C ARG A 297 9.12 -5.31 -23.97
N ARG A 298 10.34 -5.08 -23.48
CA ARG A 298 10.61 -4.22 -22.33
C ARG A 298 10.40 -2.74 -22.61
N ARG A 299 10.69 -2.26 -23.82
CA ARG A 299 10.45 -0.85 -24.20
C ARG A 299 8.96 -0.54 -24.39
N GLY A 300 8.15 -1.52 -24.78
CA GLY A 300 6.70 -1.39 -24.84
C GLY A 300 6.01 -1.33 -23.46
N PHE A 301 6.76 -1.54 -22.38
CA PHE A 301 6.24 -1.49 -21.02
C PHE A 301 6.31 -0.07 -20.46
N GLN A 302 5.15 0.48 -20.10
CA GLN A 302 5.07 1.69 -19.29
C GLN A 302 5.03 1.26 -17.83
N ASP A 303 6.04 1.67 -17.06
CA ASP A 303 6.04 1.49 -15.62
C ASP A 303 4.97 2.38 -14.99
N THR A 304 3.85 1.78 -14.60
CA THR A 304 2.72 2.46 -13.93
C THR A 304 3.02 2.77 -12.45
N GLY A 305 4.22 2.43 -11.96
CA GLY A 305 4.66 2.71 -10.59
C GLY A 305 4.20 1.68 -9.55
N GLU A 306 3.53 0.61 -9.98
CA GLU A 306 3.19 -0.55 -9.13
C GLU A 306 4.13 -1.75 -9.33
N ALA A 307 4.86 -1.80 -10.45
CA ALA A 307 5.82 -2.87 -10.71
C ALA A 307 7.09 -2.66 -9.88
N VAL A 308 7.15 -3.31 -8.72
CA VAL A 308 8.37 -3.35 -7.91
C VAL A 308 9.48 -3.95 -8.78
N HIS A 309 10.60 -3.24 -8.93
CA HIS A 309 11.81 -3.79 -9.56
C HIS A 309 12.45 -4.85 -8.65
N GLY A 310 11.71 -5.92 -8.36
CA GLY A 310 12.21 -7.11 -7.70
C GLY A 310 13.32 -7.72 -8.53
N SER A 311 14.45 -8.05 -7.90
CA SER A 311 15.39 -8.98 -8.52
C SER A 311 14.65 -10.31 -8.73
N ALA A 312 14.90 -11.02 -9.83
CA ALA A 312 14.26 -12.31 -10.10
C ALA A 312 14.29 -13.30 -8.91
N LEU A 313 15.33 -13.24 -8.07
CA LEU A 313 15.46 -14.04 -6.86
C LEU A 313 14.43 -13.67 -5.77
N GLN A 314 14.08 -12.40 -5.64
CA GLN A 314 13.19 -11.89 -4.59
C GLN A 314 11.71 -12.23 -4.87
N GLU A 315 11.33 -12.35 -6.14
CA GLU A 315 10.00 -12.82 -6.57
C GLU A 315 9.94 -14.34 -6.74
N VAL A 316 11.04 -15.02 -7.11
CA VAL A 316 11.08 -16.50 -7.11
C VAL A 316 10.99 -17.09 -5.70
N GLU A 317 11.48 -16.36 -4.68
CA GLU A 317 11.19 -16.67 -3.27
C GLU A 317 9.70 -16.51 -2.92
N GLN A 318 8.94 -15.68 -3.64
CA GLN A 318 7.48 -15.55 -3.48
C GLN A 318 6.69 -16.61 -4.26
N GLU A 319 7.12 -17.01 -5.47
CA GLU A 319 6.40 -18.02 -6.28
C GLU A 319 6.74 -19.49 -5.95
N ARG A 320 7.86 -19.76 -5.27
CA ARG A 320 8.11 -21.09 -4.68
C ARG A 320 7.34 -21.26 -3.38
N GLU A 321 6.02 -21.39 -3.48
CA GLU A 321 5.26 -22.23 -2.57
C GLU A 321 5.51 -23.71 -2.91
N VAL A 322 6.79 -24.11 -2.86
CA VAL A 322 7.11 -25.49 -2.49
C VAL A 322 6.69 -25.59 -1.04
N ALA A 323 6.01 -26.68 -0.66
CA ALA A 323 5.82 -27.05 0.73
C ALA A 323 7.19 -27.05 1.44
N PHE A 324 7.55 -25.90 1.97
CA PHE A 324 8.79 -25.66 2.63
C PHE A 324 8.56 -26.18 4.04
N GLU A 325 9.05 -27.39 4.31
CA GLU A 325 9.52 -27.72 5.66
C GLU A 325 10.69 -26.75 5.95
N ILE A 326 10.36 -25.50 6.27
CA ILE A 326 11.29 -24.57 6.88
C ILE A 326 11.58 -25.15 8.27
N GLU A 327 12.71 -25.84 8.41
CA GLU A 327 13.43 -25.84 9.68
C GLU A 327 13.87 -24.39 9.93
N SER A 328 12.92 -23.59 10.43
CA SER A 328 13.22 -22.30 11.02
C SER A 328 13.99 -22.58 12.29
N ILE A 329 15.32 -22.44 12.23
CA ILE A 329 16.07 -22.19 13.46
C ILE A 329 15.61 -20.81 13.91
N ARG A 330 14.58 -20.81 14.74
CA ARG A 330 14.05 -19.63 15.40
C ARG A 330 15.14 -19.12 16.34
N GLU A 331 16.01 -18.24 15.85
CA GLU A 331 16.77 -17.39 16.74
C GLU A 331 15.77 -16.51 17.46
N VAL A 332 15.44 -16.92 18.69
CA VAL A 332 14.57 -16.15 19.57
C VAL A 332 15.36 -14.92 19.97
N GLN A 333 15.31 -13.87 19.14
CA GLN A 333 15.63 -12.54 19.58
C GLN A 333 14.55 -12.15 20.58
N LYS A 334 14.81 -12.44 21.86
CA LYS A 334 13.89 -12.11 22.94
C LYS A 334 13.62 -10.61 22.86
N PRO A 335 12.36 -10.17 22.76
CA PRO A 335 12.03 -8.76 22.78
C PRO A 335 12.70 -8.10 23.99
N ILE A 336 13.42 -7.01 23.77
CA ILE A 336 13.94 -6.21 24.87
C ILE A 336 12.71 -5.59 25.54
N HIS A 337 12.42 -6.03 26.75
CA HIS A 337 11.32 -5.49 27.53
C HIS A 337 11.74 -4.15 28.15
N TYR A 338 11.18 -3.06 27.65
CA TYR A 338 11.35 -1.73 28.24
C TYR A 338 10.29 -1.50 29.32
N THR A 339 10.69 -0.86 30.42
CA THR A 339 9.73 -0.46 31.46
C THR A 339 9.08 0.86 31.06
N PRO A 340 7.75 0.92 30.82
CA PRO A 340 7.07 2.15 30.46
C PRO A 340 6.99 3.11 31.65
N TYR A 341 6.96 4.41 31.39
CA TYR A 341 6.56 5.39 32.40
C TYR A 341 5.07 5.24 32.70
N LYS A 342 4.71 5.32 33.99
CA LYS A 342 3.30 5.38 34.39
C LYS A 342 2.81 6.82 34.26
N PHE A 343 1.64 7.00 33.66
CA PHE A 343 1.01 8.31 33.55
C PHE A 343 0.73 8.90 34.94
N GLY A 344 1.34 10.05 35.23
CA GLY A 344 1.30 10.69 36.55
C GLY A 344 0.05 11.55 36.83
N GLY A 345 -0.84 11.68 35.83
CA GLY A 345 -1.99 12.59 35.89
C GLY A 345 -1.72 13.94 35.21
N LEU A 346 -2.79 14.71 35.02
CA LEU A 346 -2.75 15.99 34.32
C LEU A 346 -2.08 17.09 35.16
N HIS A 347 -1.11 17.82 34.59
CA HIS A 347 -0.43 18.92 35.28
C HIS A 347 -1.35 20.15 35.42
N LYS A 348 -1.30 20.82 36.58
CA LYS A 348 -2.13 22.01 36.89
C LYS A 348 -1.88 23.18 35.91
N ASP A 349 -0.68 23.30 35.40
CA ASP A 349 -0.31 24.36 34.45
C ASP A 349 -1.00 24.20 33.09
N LEU A 350 -1.24 22.96 32.63
CA LEU A 350 -2.00 22.70 31.39
C LEU A 350 -3.47 23.08 31.57
N VAL A 351 -4.04 22.76 32.74
CA VAL A 351 -5.39 23.21 33.10
C VAL A 351 -5.43 24.75 33.11
N THR A 352 -4.46 25.40 33.74
CA THR A 352 -4.38 26.87 33.80
C THR A 352 -4.24 27.49 32.40
N PHE A 353 -3.45 26.88 31.51
CA PHE A 353 -3.34 27.29 30.11
C PHE A 353 -4.70 27.22 29.41
N VAL A 354 -5.43 26.10 29.52
CA VAL A 354 -6.81 25.99 28.99
C VAL A 354 -7.72 27.06 29.57
N HIS A 355 -7.54 27.46 30.83
CA HIS A 355 -8.38 28.47 31.47
C HIS A 355 -8.08 29.90 31.00
N THR A 356 -6.82 30.22 30.73
CA THR A 356 -6.34 31.60 30.55
C THR A 356 -5.90 31.91 29.11
N GLY A 357 -5.58 30.91 28.30
CA GLY A 357 -5.01 31.06 26.96
C GLY A 357 -3.59 31.64 26.93
N ARG A 358 -2.92 31.75 28.08
CA ARG A 358 -1.58 32.34 28.18
C ARG A 358 -0.58 31.32 28.72
N ALA A 359 0.56 31.21 28.06
CA ALA A 359 1.68 30.43 28.59
C ALA A 359 2.31 31.17 29.78
N LEU A 360 2.54 30.42 30.84
CA LEU A 360 3.25 30.84 32.03
C LEU A 360 4.74 30.54 31.82
N VAL A 361 5.60 31.46 32.24
CA VAL A 361 7.06 31.32 32.14
C VAL A 361 7.57 30.53 33.36
N GLY A 362 8.48 29.58 33.13
CA GLY A 362 9.13 28.82 34.22
C GLY A 362 8.24 27.75 34.88
N THR A 363 7.27 27.19 34.14
CA THR A 363 6.37 26.14 34.60
C THR A 363 7.03 24.76 34.62
N GLY A 364 6.46 23.85 35.43
CA GLY A 364 6.85 22.43 35.44
C GLY A 364 6.04 21.57 34.47
N GLY A 365 4.92 22.08 33.95
CA GLY A 365 3.99 21.31 33.13
C GLY A 365 4.32 21.21 31.64
N TYR A 366 4.95 22.23 31.05
CA TYR A 366 5.30 22.27 29.64
C TYR A 366 6.58 23.08 29.43
N GLU A 367 7.32 22.76 28.37
CA GLU A 367 8.58 23.42 28.01
C GLU A 367 8.60 23.71 26.50
N PRO A 368 9.43 24.65 26.00
CA PRO A 368 9.55 24.91 24.56
C PRO A 368 9.88 23.62 23.80
N ALA A 369 9.21 23.36 22.68
CA ALA A 369 9.26 22.03 22.04
C ALA A 369 10.66 21.68 21.50
N PHE A 370 11.42 22.66 21.01
CA PHE A 370 12.82 22.48 20.59
C PHE A 370 13.76 22.27 21.78
N PHE A 371 13.45 22.82 22.95
CA PHE A 371 14.17 22.53 24.19
C PHE A 371 13.91 21.10 24.66
N ALA A 372 12.64 20.65 24.61
CA ALA A 372 12.28 19.26 24.86
C ALA A 372 13.05 18.32 23.91
N LEU A 373 13.08 18.63 22.61
CA LEU A 373 13.79 17.83 21.61
C LEU A 373 15.30 17.72 21.91
N ARG A 374 15.94 18.82 22.33
CA ARG A 374 17.35 18.80 22.79
C ARG A 374 17.57 17.96 24.03
N ARG A 375 16.62 17.96 24.96
CA ARG A 375 16.70 17.20 26.23
C ARG A 375 16.43 15.71 26.03
N THR A 376 15.61 15.33 25.05
CA THR A 376 15.04 13.97 24.96
C THR A 376 15.50 13.18 23.74
N CYS A 377 16.18 13.82 22.78
CA CYS A 377 16.67 13.18 21.57
C CYS A 377 18.17 13.38 21.38
N SER A 378 18.87 12.33 20.94
CA SER A 378 20.31 12.38 20.67
C SER A 378 20.68 13.42 19.60
N LEU A 379 19.85 13.57 18.57
CA LEU A 379 20.05 14.55 17.49
C LEU A 379 19.92 15.99 17.99
N GLY A 380 19.02 16.24 18.95
CA GLY A 380 18.85 17.57 19.51
C GLY A 380 20.10 18.06 20.27
N GLU A 381 20.78 17.14 20.98
CA GLU A 381 22.07 17.42 21.61
C GLU A 381 23.20 17.54 20.57
N LYS A 382 23.28 16.62 19.61
CA LYS A 382 24.30 16.61 18.53
C LYS A 382 24.35 17.94 17.76
N TYR A 383 23.17 18.49 17.42
CA TYR A 383 23.06 19.72 16.65
C TYR A 383 23.00 20.99 17.51
N SER A 384 23.14 20.86 18.84
CA SER A 384 23.14 21.97 19.80
C SER A 384 22.00 22.96 19.56
N ILE A 385 20.76 22.44 19.50
CA ILE A 385 19.59 23.25 19.17
C ILE A 385 19.46 24.42 20.14
N ASP A 386 19.33 25.63 19.58
CA ASP A 386 19.04 26.83 20.34
C ASP A 386 17.54 27.11 20.29
N HIS A 387 16.89 26.95 21.44
CA HIS A 387 15.47 27.24 21.60
C HIS A 387 15.18 28.75 21.57
N ASN A 388 16.15 29.62 21.89
CA ASN A 388 15.96 31.08 21.85
C ASN A 388 15.85 31.61 20.42
N ALA A 389 16.34 30.84 19.45
CA ALA A 389 16.27 31.10 18.02
C ALA A 389 14.93 30.68 17.38
N THR A 390 13.99 30.13 18.16
CA THR A 390 12.68 29.68 17.66
C THR A 390 11.60 30.74 17.87
N SER A 391 10.43 30.55 17.27
CA SER A 391 9.31 31.50 17.33
C SER A 391 8.77 31.75 18.75
N GLY A 392 9.07 30.86 19.70
CA GLY A 392 8.52 30.90 21.06
C GLY A 392 7.02 30.56 21.13
N LEU A 393 6.43 30.09 20.02
CA LEU A 393 5.00 29.76 19.93
C LEU A 393 4.71 28.28 20.22
N LEU A 394 5.69 27.39 20.10
CA LEU A 394 5.49 25.94 20.20
C LEU A 394 6.10 25.34 21.47
N TYR A 395 5.25 24.71 22.28
CA TYR A 395 5.60 24.03 23.52
C TYR A 395 5.21 22.56 23.46
N SER A 396 5.83 21.76 24.33
CA SER A 396 5.58 20.34 24.51
C SER A 396 5.29 20.07 25.98
N SER A 397 4.28 19.25 26.27
CA SER A 397 4.04 18.76 27.62
C SER A 397 5.24 17.95 28.13
N MET A 398 5.49 18.01 29.43
CA MET A 398 6.51 17.19 30.09
C MET A 398 6.20 15.69 29.96
N GLU A 399 4.93 15.29 29.98
CA GLU A 399 4.51 13.89 29.81
C GLU A 399 4.74 13.38 28.37
N PHE A 400 4.76 14.28 27.37
CA PHE A 400 5.01 13.90 25.98
C PHE A 400 6.38 13.22 25.80
N SER A 401 7.37 13.65 26.60
CA SER A 401 8.71 13.06 26.61
C SER A 401 8.84 11.74 27.37
N LYS A 402 7.85 11.38 28.20
CA LYS A 402 7.89 10.19 29.06
C LYS A 402 7.25 9.00 28.36
N THR A 403 8.09 8.15 27.76
CA THR A 403 7.65 6.90 27.12
C THR A 403 8.23 5.68 27.82
N VAL A 404 9.53 5.49 27.76
CA VAL A 404 10.23 4.33 28.35
C VAL A 404 11.42 4.75 29.19
N HIS A 405 11.73 3.98 30.23
CA HIS A 405 12.95 4.17 31.00
C HIS A 405 14.17 3.74 30.16
N PRO A 406 15.19 4.59 29.99
CA PRO A 406 16.41 4.21 29.29
C PRO A 406 17.18 3.14 30.07
N ILE A 407 17.64 2.09 29.39
CA ILE A 407 18.34 0.94 30.00
C ILE A 407 19.86 1.16 30.04
N SER A 408 20.44 1.78 29.01
CA SER A 408 21.90 1.92 28.87
C SER A 408 22.36 3.23 28.22
N SER A 409 21.58 3.79 27.29
CA SER A 409 21.86 5.07 26.62
C SER A 409 21.10 6.23 27.27
N LYS A 410 21.70 7.43 27.29
CA LYS A 410 21.05 8.67 27.75
C LYS A 410 19.75 8.98 27.00
N PHE A 411 19.66 8.57 25.73
CA PHE A 411 18.51 8.79 24.85
C PHE A 411 17.97 7.48 24.31
N ASN A 412 16.65 7.43 24.08
CA ASN A 412 16.01 6.32 23.37
C ASN A 412 15.10 6.86 22.27
N ASP A 413 15.70 7.09 21.11
CA ASP A 413 15.03 7.76 20.00
C ASP A 413 13.96 6.91 19.30
N ASN A 414 13.96 5.59 19.54
CA ASN A 414 13.01 4.65 18.94
C ASN A 414 11.57 4.82 19.46
N PHE A 415 11.40 5.40 20.65
CA PHE A 415 10.12 5.53 21.35
C PHE A 415 9.62 6.98 21.38
N GLN A 416 9.97 7.79 20.39
CA GLN A 416 9.40 9.12 20.27
C GLN A 416 7.91 9.05 19.90
N ARG A 417 7.08 9.83 20.60
CA ARG A 417 5.64 9.89 20.31
C ARG A 417 5.36 10.62 18.98
N PRO A 418 4.35 10.19 18.22
CA PRO A 418 3.79 10.99 17.14
C PRO A 418 3.02 12.18 17.72
N VAL A 419 3.03 13.30 17.00
CA VAL A 419 2.28 14.50 17.38
C VAL A 419 0.86 14.33 16.88
N ASN A 420 -0.09 14.06 17.78
CA ASN A 420 -1.49 13.78 17.44
C ASN A 420 -2.46 14.83 17.98
N TRP A 421 -2.17 15.40 19.15
CA TRP A 421 -3.05 16.30 19.88
C TRP A 421 -2.32 17.59 20.23
N ILE A 422 -2.98 18.72 19.98
CA ILE A 422 -2.40 20.05 20.17
C ILE A 422 -3.44 20.94 20.82
N LEU A 423 -3.08 21.59 21.93
CA LEU A 423 -3.82 22.73 22.46
C LEU A 423 -3.33 24.00 21.76
N ILE A 424 -4.23 24.79 21.19
CA ILE A 424 -3.88 26.08 20.61
C ILE A 424 -4.66 27.19 21.27
N SER A 425 -3.99 28.31 21.56
CA SER A 425 -4.70 29.53 21.94
C SER A 425 -4.85 30.46 20.75
N THR A 426 -6.09 30.84 20.42
CA THR A 426 -6.37 31.83 19.36
C THR A 426 -6.02 33.25 19.77
N ALA A 427 -5.93 33.53 21.08
CA ALA A 427 -5.56 34.84 21.61
C ALA A 427 -4.05 35.11 21.56
N THR A 428 -3.23 34.09 21.79
CA THR A 428 -1.76 34.21 21.85
C THR A 428 -1.02 33.49 20.72
N ASN A 429 -1.72 32.68 19.93
CA ASN A 429 -1.18 31.76 18.93
C ASN A 429 -0.15 30.75 19.47
N ILE A 430 -0.15 30.53 20.79
CA ILE A 430 0.70 29.53 21.42
C ILE A 430 0.06 28.15 21.26
N ALA A 431 0.87 27.18 20.85
CA ALA A 431 0.49 25.77 20.73
C ALA A 431 1.26 24.90 21.72
N ILE A 432 0.57 23.94 22.35
CA ILE A 432 1.16 22.96 23.26
C ILE A 432 0.83 21.56 22.75
N ILE A 433 1.87 20.77 22.48
CA ILE A 433 1.75 19.35 22.13
C ILE A 433 1.45 18.57 23.40
N VAL A 434 0.36 17.80 23.39
CA VAL A 434 -0.08 16.98 24.53
C VAL A 434 -0.20 15.51 24.14
N THR A 435 -0.12 14.64 25.14
CA THR A 435 -0.35 13.20 24.96
C THR A 435 -1.84 12.88 24.80
N PRO A 436 -2.21 11.75 24.17
CA PRO A 436 -3.60 11.29 24.15
C PRO A 436 -4.22 11.15 25.54
N GLU A 437 -3.43 10.69 26.52
CA GLU A 437 -3.84 10.55 27.91
C GLU A 437 -4.17 11.91 28.52
N GLU A 438 -3.32 12.93 28.32
CA GLU A 438 -3.63 14.30 28.76
C GLU A 438 -4.82 14.90 28.03
N ALA A 439 -4.94 14.66 26.72
CA ALA A 439 -6.06 15.15 25.91
C ALA A 439 -7.41 14.66 26.47
N GLU A 440 -7.51 13.38 26.87
CA GLU A 440 -8.70 12.80 27.49
C GLU A 440 -9.12 13.55 28.76
N TYR A 441 -8.17 13.83 29.66
CA TYR A 441 -8.45 14.60 30.88
C TYR A 441 -8.73 16.09 30.61
N LEU A 442 -8.22 16.64 29.51
CA LEU A 442 -8.44 18.04 29.12
C LEU A 442 -9.79 18.26 28.42
N MET A 443 -10.34 17.23 27.75
CA MET A 443 -11.61 17.34 27.01
C MET A 443 -12.75 17.92 27.87
N PRO A 444 -13.03 17.49 29.11
CA PRO A 444 -14.07 18.10 29.94
C PRO A 444 -13.83 19.58 30.24
N HIS A 445 -12.57 19.99 30.44
CA HIS A 445 -12.20 21.39 30.74
C HIS A 445 -12.35 22.31 29.54
N VAL A 446 -12.20 21.75 28.33
CA VAL A 446 -12.30 22.46 27.06
C VAL A 446 -13.76 22.47 26.55
N SER A 447 -14.50 21.36 26.71
CA SER A 447 -15.88 21.19 26.23
C SER A 447 -16.94 21.89 27.09
N ASN A 448 -16.70 22.08 28.40
CA ASN A 448 -17.64 22.80 29.28
C ASN A 448 -17.66 24.32 29.06
N ARG A 449 -17.02 24.82 27.99
CA ARG A 449 -16.89 26.25 27.70
C ARG A 449 -17.69 26.64 26.47
N SER A 450 -18.15 27.88 26.46
CA SER A 450 -18.80 28.51 25.30
C SER A 450 -17.85 28.54 24.10
N ARG A 451 -18.39 28.80 22.90
CA ARG A 451 -17.64 28.99 21.64
C ARG A 451 -16.57 30.11 21.70
N GLU A 452 -16.51 30.88 22.79
CA GLU A 452 -15.58 31.99 23.03
C GLU A 452 -14.34 31.58 23.85
N SER A 453 -14.14 30.29 24.12
CA SER A 453 -12.91 29.82 24.78
C SER A 453 -11.67 30.27 23.99
N PRO A 454 -10.66 30.88 24.63
CA PRO A 454 -9.44 31.29 23.95
C PRO A 454 -8.55 30.10 23.58
N VAL A 455 -8.87 28.88 24.02
CA VAL A 455 -8.10 27.65 23.79
C VAL A 455 -8.96 26.56 23.15
N HIS A 456 -8.38 25.91 22.15
CA HIS A 456 -8.98 24.84 21.36
C HIS A 456 -8.06 23.62 21.37
N LEU A 457 -8.63 22.44 21.53
CA LEU A 457 -7.97 21.15 21.34
C LEU A 457 -8.12 20.71 19.89
N LEU A 458 -7.01 20.41 19.23
CA LEU A 458 -6.93 20.06 17.82
C LEU A 458 -6.33 18.68 17.63
N THR A 459 -6.83 17.97 16.63
CA THR A 459 -6.13 16.80 16.07
C THR A 459 -5.15 17.23 15.00
N TYR A 460 -3.97 16.66 15.00
CA TYR A 460 -2.93 16.89 14.01
C TYR A 460 -2.31 15.57 13.57
N ALA A 461 -1.93 15.46 12.31
CA ALA A 461 -1.07 14.38 11.84
C ALA A 461 -0.20 14.91 10.70
N ALA A 462 1.11 14.66 10.76
CA ALA A 462 2.05 15.04 9.72
C ALA A 462 1.82 14.20 8.45
N PRO A 463 1.61 14.81 7.27
CA PRO A 463 1.52 14.10 5.99
C PRO A 463 2.83 13.39 5.65
N ILE A 464 2.78 12.06 5.66
CA ILE A 464 3.93 11.19 5.37
C ILE A 464 3.83 10.48 4.02
N THR A 465 2.62 10.41 3.45
CA THR A 465 2.37 9.87 2.10
C THR A 465 1.54 10.86 1.30
N ARG A 466 1.68 10.83 -0.03
CA ARG A 466 0.95 11.74 -0.93
C ARG A 466 -0.57 11.58 -0.85
N LYS A 467 -1.06 10.36 -0.65
CA LYS A 467 -2.51 10.04 -0.60
C LYS A 467 -3.14 10.28 0.78
N MET A 468 -2.37 10.72 1.78
CA MET A 468 -2.90 10.98 3.12
C MET A 468 -3.80 12.22 3.09
N VAL A 469 -4.96 12.14 3.75
CA VAL A 469 -5.82 13.30 3.98
C VAL A 469 -5.01 14.39 4.71
N GLN A 470 -5.16 15.65 4.30
CA GLN A 470 -4.35 16.76 4.83
C GLN A 470 -4.81 17.16 6.25
N PHE A 471 -4.24 16.51 7.26
CA PHE A 471 -4.46 16.77 8.69
C PHE A 471 -3.55 17.88 9.27
N ASP A 472 -2.59 18.41 8.50
CA ASP A 472 -1.65 19.43 8.98
C ASP A 472 -2.19 20.85 8.97
N THR A 473 -3.37 21.07 8.40
CA THR A 473 -4.02 22.38 8.28
C THR A 473 -4.56 22.93 9.60
N LEU A 474 -4.52 22.14 10.70
CA LEU A 474 -5.03 22.48 12.03
C LEU A 474 -6.55 22.80 12.07
N LYS A 475 -7.30 22.36 11.05
CA LYS A 475 -8.73 22.65 10.88
C LYS A 475 -9.64 21.42 10.91
N PHE A 476 -9.07 20.21 10.91
CA PHE A 476 -9.84 18.98 10.72
C PHE A 476 -10.84 18.72 11.85
N LEU A 477 -10.36 18.58 13.09
CA LEU A 477 -11.19 18.44 14.27
C LEU A 477 -10.70 19.41 15.34
N SER A 478 -11.59 20.27 15.80
CA SER A 478 -11.33 21.28 16.83
C SER A 478 -12.44 21.27 17.88
N ILE A 479 -12.05 21.25 19.15
CA ILE A 479 -12.96 21.25 20.29
C ILE A 479 -12.52 22.36 21.24
N PRO A 480 -13.32 23.40 21.50
CA PRO A 480 -14.47 23.86 20.70
C PRO A 480 -14.05 24.23 19.25
N PRO A 481 -15.00 24.41 18.32
CA PRO A 481 -14.68 24.80 16.95
C PRO A 481 -13.88 26.11 16.90
N LEU A 482 -12.86 26.15 16.03
CA LEU A 482 -12.07 27.36 15.79
C LEU A 482 -12.93 28.49 15.18
N PRO A 483 -12.57 29.78 15.42
CA PRO A 483 -13.22 30.92 14.76
C PRO A 483 -13.15 30.83 13.24
N GLU A 484 -14.23 31.25 12.56
CA GLU A 484 -14.28 31.28 11.10
C GLU A 484 -13.14 32.14 10.52
N GLY A 485 -12.37 31.57 9.60
CA GLY A 485 -11.25 32.26 8.94
C GLY A 485 -9.91 32.25 9.68
N TRP A 486 -9.84 31.67 10.90
CA TRP A 486 -8.56 31.55 11.60
C TRP A 486 -7.55 30.72 10.79
N LYS A 487 -6.30 31.21 10.73
CA LYS A 487 -5.16 30.53 10.12
C LYS A 487 -4.00 30.51 11.11
N PRO A 488 -3.27 29.38 11.24
CA PRO A 488 -2.09 29.33 12.08
C PRO A 488 -1.00 30.27 11.54
N PRO A 489 -0.19 30.89 12.42
CA PRO A 489 1.01 31.59 11.97
C PRO A 489 1.93 30.66 11.19
N ALA A 490 2.52 31.16 10.10
CA ALA A 490 3.39 30.37 9.22
C ALA A 490 4.54 29.69 9.98
N LYS A 491 5.24 30.45 10.83
CA LYS A 491 6.34 29.94 11.67
C LYS A 491 5.91 28.78 12.59
N LEU A 492 4.73 28.87 13.20
CA LEU A 492 4.18 27.80 14.03
C LEU A 492 3.91 26.53 13.22
N SER A 493 3.31 26.67 12.03
CA SER A 493 3.04 25.54 11.13
C SER A 493 4.34 24.85 10.68
N VAL A 494 5.38 25.63 10.37
CA VAL A 494 6.71 25.11 10.00
C VAL A 494 7.34 24.35 11.16
N GLU A 495 7.44 24.96 12.34
CA GLU A 495 8.01 24.34 13.54
C GLU A 495 7.30 23.04 13.94
N LEU A 496 5.97 23.07 13.91
CA LEU A 496 5.14 21.90 14.19
C LEU A 496 5.38 20.79 13.16
N GLY A 497 5.43 21.14 11.88
CA GLY A 497 5.74 20.20 10.80
C GLY A 497 7.12 19.57 10.93
N ILE A 498 8.13 20.33 11.37
CA ILE A 498 9.47 19.81 11.65
C ILE A 498 9.42 18.80 12.80
N ILE A 499 8.85 19.15 13.95
CA ILE A 499 8.80 18.27 15.13
C ILE A 499 7.99 16.99 14.85
N ALA A 500 6.89 17.10 14.11
CA ALA A 500 6.07 15.95 13.74
C ALA A 500 6.68 15.08 12.63
N GLY A 501 7.70 15.57 11.93
CA GLY A 501 8.36 14.86 10.83
C GLY A 501 7.51 14.79 9.57
N ARG A 502 6.97 15.94 9.14
CA ARG A 502 6.17 16.13 7.91
C ARG A 502 7.04 15.97 6.66
N LEU A 503 6.56 15.17 5.70
CA LEU A 503 7.24 14.94 4.41
C LEU A 503 6.56 15.67 3.24
N TYR A 504 5.23 15.73 3.26
CA TYR A 504 4.43 16.39 2.22
C TYR A 504 3.78 17.67 2.79
N PHE A 505 3.75 18.72 1.98
CA PHE A 505 3.10 20.01 2.29
C PHE A 505 2.64 20.66 0.98
N ALA A 506 1.71 21.62 1.05
CA ALA A 506 1.27 22.36 -0.13
C ALA A 506 2.37 23.31 -0.64
N PHE A 507 2.46 23.52 -1.96
CA PHE A 507 3.49 24.38 -2.56
C PHE A 507 3.52 25.80 -1.98
N GLU A 508 2.36 26.32 -1.56
CA GLU A 508 2.20 27.63 -0.92
C GLU A 508 3.02 27.79 0.37
N HIS A 509 3.35 26.68 1.06
CA HIS A 509 4.14 26.68 2.30
C HIS A 509 5.66 26.53 2.06
N SER A 510 6.09 26.34 0.81
CA SER A 510 7.50 26.30 0.41
C SER A 510 8.29 27.57 0.77
N PRO A 511 7.81 28.80 0.48
CA PRO A 511 8.55 30.02 0.83
C PRO A 511 8.74 30.17 2.34
N ASP A 512 7.71 29.89 3.15
CA ASP A 512 7.79 29.97 4.61
C ASP A 512 8.85 29.02 5.20
N LEU A 513 8.95 27.81 4.62
CA LEU A 513 9.98 26.82 4.99
C LEU A 513 11.38 27.27 4.58
N LYS A 514 11.54 27.88 3.40
CA LYS A 514 12.83 28.39 2.93
C LYS A 514 13.30 29.58 3.75
N ASP A 515 12.40 30.50 4.09
CA ASP A 515 12.67 31.65 4.96
C ASP A 515 13.08 31.19 6.37
N TYR A 516 12.34 30.25 6.96
CA TYR A 516 12.65 29.71 8.29
C TYR A 516 14.01 28.96 8.35
N LEU A 517 14.45 28.38 7.23
CA LEU A 517 15.71 27.63 7.13
C LEU A 517 16.85 28.44 6.51
N ASP A 518 16.64 29.74 6.25
CA ASP A 518 17.60 30.67 5.64
C ASP A 518 18.16 30.19 4.28
N LEU A 519 17.28 29.65 3.43
CA LEU A 519 17.63 29.09 2.11
C LEU A 519 17.41 30.10 0.95
N THR A 520 17.11 31.36 1.25
CA THR A 520 16.79 32.40 0.25
C THR A 520 18.01 33.17 -0.26
N ASN A 521 19.16 33.06 0.40
CA ASN A 521 20.40 33.75 0.03
C ASN A 521 21.32 32.85 -0.83
N GLU A 522 20.95 32.57 -2.09
CA GLU A 522 21.86 31.95 -3.08
C GLU A 522 22.85 32.95 -3.71
N SER A 523 22.88 34.19 -3.24
CA SER A 523 23.81 35.22 -3.72
C SER A 523 24.47 35.99 -2.58
N LEU A 524 25.60 35.49 -2.07
CA LEU A 524 26.88 36.21 -2.00
C LEU A 524 27.89 35.36 -1.24
N GLU A 525 28.89 34.89 -1.96
CA GLU A 525 30.23 34.80 -1.39
C GLU A 525 30.61 36.20 -0.86
N GLU A 526 31.08 36.25 0.38
CA GLU A 526 31.71 37.42 1.03
C GLU A 526 30.83 38.69 1.19
N SER A 527 29.99 38.74 2.24
CA SER A 527 29.71 40.00 2.95
C SER A 527 29.23 39.80 4.39
N ILE A 528 30.17 40.02 5.31
CA ILE A 528 30.07 40.63 6.65
C ILE A 528 28.69 40.61 7.34
N MET A 529 28.60 39.76 8.38
CA MET A 529 27.84 39.93 9.63
C MET A 529 26.41 40.47 9.54
N ALA A 530 25.46 39.57 9.25
CA ALA A 530 24.17 39.56 9.92
C ALA A 530 23.87 38.10 10.31
N GLU A 531 23.91 37.78 11.60
CA GLU A 531 23.57 36.46 12.13
C GLU A 531 22.08 36.18 11.85
N ALA A 532 21.78 35.44 10.78
CA ALA A 532 20.48 34.80 10.65
C ALA A 532 20.37 33.75 11.76
N VAL A 533 19.56 34.05 12.77
CA VAL A 533 19.40 33.24 13.98
C VAL A 533 18.53 32.02 13.65
N VAL A 534 19.13 31.00 13.03
CA VAL A 534 18.49 29.69 12.81
C VAL A 534 18.68 28.82 14.07
N PHE A 535 17.71 27.95 14.37
CA PHE A 535 17.72 27.08 15.57
C PHE A 535 18.91 26.12 15.67
N THR A 536 19.71 25.96 14.61
CA THR A 536 20.97 25.20 14.62
C THR A 536 21.89 25.67 13.49
N ARG A 537 23.21 25.46 13.62
CA ARG A 537 24.23 25.80 12.61
C ARG A 537 24.09 25.03 11.30
N LYS A 538 23.45 23.85 11.32
CA LYS A 538 23.28 22.97 10.14
C LYS A 538 21.84 22.46 10.04
N PRO A 539 20.87 23.34 9.71
CA PRO A 539 19.45 23.01 9.76
C PRO A 539 19.04 21.91 8.79
N LEU A 540 19.59 21.90 7.57
CA LEU A 540 19.31 20.86 6.57
C LEU A 540 19.83 19.49 6.99
N SER A 541 21.06 19.42 7.52
CA SER A 541 21.63 18.16 8.01
C SER A 541 20.84 17.63 9.21
N PHE A 542 20.41 18.51 10.12
CA PHE A 542 19.53 18.14 11.22
C PHE A 542 18.21 17.57 10.69
N LEU A 543 17.55 18.25 9.73
CA LEU A 543 16.29 17.79 9.15
C LEU A 543 16.43 16.42 8.49
N GLN A 544 17.51 16.20 7.73
CA GLN A 544 17.75 14.92 7.07
C GLN A 544 17.89 13.77 8.07
N GLU A 545 18.71 13.93 9.12
CA GLU A 545 18.87 12.91 10.15
C GLU A 545 17.60 12.74 10.99
N TRP A 546 16.91 13.85 11.30
CA TRP A 546 15.66 13.85 12.08
C TRP A 546 14.53 13.13 11.36
N LEU A 547 14.36 13.36 10.06
CA LEU A 547 13.35 12.67 9.25
C LEU A 547 13.69 11.19 9.09
N THR A 548 14.96 10.86 8.87
CA THR A 548 15.42 9.45 8.85
C THR A 548 15.05 8.73 10.14
N LEU A 549 15.25 9.40 11.29
CA LEU A 549 14.91 8.88 12.62
C LEU A 549 13.38 8.73 12.79
N LYS A 550 12.60 9.77 12.47
CA LYS A 550 11.14 9.73 12.56
C LYS A 550 10.49 8.71 11.64
N ARG A 551 11.13 8.43 10.51
CA ARG A 551 10.69 7.45 9.51
C ARG A 551 11.32 6.07 9.68
N LYS A 552 12.07 5.84 10.75
CA LYS A 552 12.72 4.55 11.06
C LYS A 552 13.51 3.99 9.87
N GLY A 553 14.19 4.86 9.13
CA GLY A 553 15.00 4.50 7.97
C GLY A 553 14.27 4.31 6.64
N GLN A 554 12.96 4.59 6.56
CA GLN A 554 12.27 4.63 5.26
C GLN A 554 12.80 5.78 4.40
N ASP A 555 12.96 5.52 3.10
CA ASP A 555 13.39 6.54 2.14
C ASP A 555 12.32 7.63 1.98
N PHE A 556 12.75 8.88 2.08
CA PHE A 556 11.91 10.07 1.91
C PHE A 556 12.51 11.05 0.90
N LEU A 557 13.60 10.69 0.21
CA LEU A 557 14.32 11.58 -0.70
C LEU A 557 13.46 12.04 -1.89
N HIS A 558 12.47 11.25 -2.28
CA HIS A 558 11.51 11.56 -3.36
C HIS A 558 10.27 12.35 -2.88
N THR A 559 10.34 12.99 -1.71
CA THR A 559 9.27 13.83 -1.15
C THR A 559 9.62 15.33 -1.26
N PRO A 560 8.64 16.26 -1.12
CA PRO A 560 8.93 17.69 -1.05
C PRO A 560 9.98 18.05 0.01
N MET A 561 9.85 17.47 1.21
CA MET A 561 10.83 17.68 2.27
C MET A 561 12.19 17.04 1.98
N GLY A 562 12.21 15.89 1.29
CA GLY A 562 13.43 15.25 0.79
C GLY A 562 14.18 16.12 -0.21
N TYR A 563 13.47 16.75 -1.15
CA TYR A 563 14.05 17.70 -2.11
C TYR A 563 14.61 18.92 -1.40
N LEU A 564 13.89 19.45 -0.40
CA LEU A 564 14.36 20.57 0.40
C LEU A 564 15.64 20.22 1.20
N CYS A 565 15.71 19.03 1.80
CA CYS A 565 16.91 18.55 2.50
C CYS A 565 18.13 18.37 1.58
N GLN A 566 17.89 18.11 0.28
CA GLN A 566 18.94 17.97 -0.74
C GLN A 566 19.30 19.30 -1.42
N SER A 567 18.74 20.43 -0.97
CA SER A 567 18.85 21.73 -1.64
C SER A 567 18.43 21.71 -3.11
N LYS A 568 17.47 20.84 -3.47
CA LYS A 568 16.91 20.79 -4.83
C LYS A 568 15.81 21.82 -5.01
N ALA A 569 15.69 22.36 -6.21
CA ALA A 569 14.62 23.29 -6.56
C ALA A 569 13.23 22.60 -6.47
N LEU A 570 12.36 23.16 -5.64
CA LEU A 570 10.94 22.82 -5.57
C LEU A 570 10.18 23.63 -6.63
N LEU A 571 9.78 22.98 -7.71
CA LEU A 571 8.93 23.53 -8.77
C LEU A 571 7.47 23.09 -8.57
N LYS A 572 6.50 23.98 -8.85
CA LYS A 572 5.07 23.65 -8.80
C LYS A 572 4.69 22.51 -9.76
N SER A 573 5.45 22.32 -10.83
CA SER A 573 5.25 21.28 -11.85
C SER A 573 5.63 19.87 -11.37
N HIS A 574 6.28 19.74 -10.21
CA HIS A 574 6.70 18.44 -9.69
C HIS A 574 5.51 17.50 -9.40
N PRO A 575 5.65 16.18 -9.64
CA PRO A 575 4.56 15.22 -9.43
C PRO A 575 3.98 15.21 -8.01
N PHE A 576 4.75 15.61 -7.01
CA PHE A 576 4.31 15.68 -5.62
C PHE A 576 3.34 16.83 -5.30
N PHE A 577 3.22 17.85 -6.16
CA PHE A 577 2.28 18.96 -5.98
C PHE A 577 1.09 18.92 -6.96
N LYS A 578 1.01 17.93 -7.85
CA LYS A 578 -0.16 17.76 -8.72
C LYS A 578 -1.30 17.16 -7.90
N ASP A 579 -2.42 17.87 -7.82
CA ASP A 579 -3.65 17.33 -7.27
C ASP A 579 -4.08 16.11 -8.09
N GLY A 580 -4.67 15.11 -7.44
CA GLY A 580 -5.05 13.83 -8.04
C GLY A 580 -6.16 13.91 -9.10
N THR A 581 -6.48 15.09 -9.63
CA THR A 581 -7.31 15.27 -10.82
C THR A 581 -6.44 15.03 -12.04
N PHE A 582 -6.59 13.87 -12.66
CA PHE A 582 -6.10 13.63 -14.01
C PHE A 582 -6.84 14.57 -14.97
N ASP A 583 -6.25 15.73 -15.28
CA ASP A 583 -6.61 16.48 -16.47
C ASP A 583 -5.79 15.91 -17.64
N GLU A 584 -6.46 15.17 -18.52
CA GLU A 584 -5.94 14.53 -19.73
C GLU A 584 -5.36 15.51 -20.79
N VAL A 585 -5.30 16.81 -20.51
CA VAL A 585 -5.05 17.82 -21.56
C VAL A 585 -3.57 18.23 -21.68
N VAL A 586 -2.70 17.94 -20.70
CA VAL A 586 -1.31 18.47 -20.71
C VAL A 586 -0.30 17.55 -21.45
N VAL A 587 -0.71 16.37 -21.93
CA VAL A 587 0.17 15.47 -22.69
C VAL A 587 0.32 15.89 -24.16
N VAL A 588 -0.54 16.80 -24.65
CA VAL A 588 -0.50 17.22 -26.07
C VAL A 588 0.45 18.40 -26.31
N GLU A 589 0.63 19.33 -25.35
CA GLU A 589 1.50 20.50 -25.55
C GLU A 589 3.00 20.17 -25.50
N ARG A 590 3.42 19.12 -24.77
CA ARG A 590 4.83 18.70 -24.74
C ARG A 590 5.31 17.97 -26.01
N LYS A 591 4.41 17.64 -26.94
CA LYS A 591 4.79 17.00 -28.21
C LYS A 591 5.23 17.98 -29.30
N VAL A 592 5.17 19.30 -29.07
CA VAL A 592 5.45 20.30 -30.11
C VAL A 592 6.79 21.03 -29.94
N GLU A 593 7.43 20.97 -28.77
CA GLU A 593 8.70 21.69 -28.53
C GLU A 593 9.98 20.87 -28.73
N ASP A 594 9.91 19.54 -28.89
CA ASP A 594 11.08 18.65 -29.06
C ASP A 594 11.28 18.09 -30.48
N ILE A 595 10.74 18.76 -31.51
CA ILE A 595 11.05 18.42 -32.91
C ILE A 595 12.09 19.41 -33.46
N ASP A 596 13.37 19.11 -33.22
CA ASP A 596 14.46 19.62 -34.06
C ASP A 596 14.28 18.99 -35.46
N LEU A 597 13.80 19.78 -36.42
CA LEU A 597 13.60 19.39 -37.81
C LEU A 597 14.90 19.60 -38.60
N ASP A 598 15.57 18.51 -38.97
CA ASP A 598 16.49 18.50 -40.11
C ASP A 598 15.70 18.61 -41.42
N SER A 599 16.18 19.47 -42.32
CA SER A 599 15.43 20.08 -43.42
C SER A 599 15.51 19.33 -44.75
N ASP A 600 15.21 18.02 -44.83
CA ASP A 600 15.38 17.27 -46.09
C ASP A 600 14.31 16.22 -46.46
N ASP A 601 13.09 16.24 -45.88
CA ASP A 601 12.03 15.29 -46.31
C ASP A 601 10.59 15.89 -46.28
N LEU A 602 10.39 17.05 -46.90
CA LEU A 602 9.08 17.74 -46.96
C LEU A 602 8.21 17.42 -48.19
N ASP A 603 8.53 16.41 -49.01
CA ASP A 603 7.82 16.16 -50.27
C ASP A 603 6.97 14.86 -50.33
N LYS A 604 6.63 14.25 -49.20
CA LYS A 604 5.79 13.02 -49.19
C LYS A 604 4.72 12.95 -48.08
N VAL A 605 3.93 14.01 -47.91
CA VAL A 605 2.63 13.88 -47.22
C VAL A 605 1.53 13.95 -48.26
N SER A 606 0.68 12.91 -48.27
CA SER A 606 -0.38 12.77 -49.25
C SER A 606 -1.56 13.70 -48.91
N GLN A 607 -2.20 14.30 -49.93
CA GLN A 607 -3.37 15.19 -49.74
C GLN A 607 -4.54 14.52 -48.98
N SER A 608 -4.58 13.19 -48.93
CA SER A 608 -5.54 12.41 -48.15
C SER A 608 -5.38 12.55 -46.63
N GLU A 609 -4.17 12.72 -46.11
CA GLU A 609 -3.92 12.83 -44.66
C GLU A 609 -4.28 14.23 -44.13
N ILE A 610 -4.17 15.26 -44.98
CA ILE A 610 -4.59 16.63 -44.64
C ILE A 610 -6.12 16.74 -44.61
N GLU A 611 -6.83 16.03 -45.49
CA GLU A 611 -8.29 16.01 -45.51
C GLU A 611 -8.90 15.22 -44.33
N GLU A 612 -8.20 14.21 -43.81
CA GLU A 612 -8.64 13.42 -42.65
C GLU A 612 -8.50 14.22 -41.34
N ILE A 613 -7.37 14.93 -41.17
CA ILE A 613 -7.14 15.82 -40.01
C ILE A 613 -8.13 16.99 -39.98
N GLN A 614 -8.48 17.55 -41.14
CA GLN A 614 -9.48 18.62 -41.20
C GLN A 614 -10.91 18.13 -40.92
N ARG A 615 -11.20 16.85 -41.18
CA ARG A 615 -12.50 16.22 -40.89
C ARG A 615 -12.66 15.97 -39.39
N ASP A 616 -11.61 15.50 -38.73
CA ASP A 616 -11.58 15.27 -37.28
C ASP A 616 -11.70 16.57 -36.47
N MET A 617 -11.10 17.67 -36.96
CA MET A 617 -11.25 18.99 -36.34
C MET A 617 -12.67 19.58 -36.47
N ALA A 618 -13.42 19.20 -37.51
CA ALA A 618 -14.79 19.67 -37.73
C ALA A 618 -15.82 18.91 -36.86
N GLU A 619 -15.60 17.61 -36.60
CA GLU A 619 -16.48 16.79 -35.77
C GLU A 619 -16.33 17.09 -34.27
N ALA A 620 -15.14 17.49 -33.81
CA ALA A 620 -14.90 17.91 -32.43
C ALA A 620 -15.59 19.25 -32.06
N GLY A 621 -16.02 20.04 -33.06
CA GLY A 621 -16.60 21.38 -32.86
C GLY A 621 -18.13 21.45 -32.70
N GLN A 622 -18.88 20.33 -32.78
CA GLN A 622 -20.35 20.35 -32.84
C GLN A 622 -21.10 19.51 -31.78
N GLY A 623 -20.47 19.13 -30.67
CA GLY A 623 -21.16 18.52 -29.52
C GLY A 623 -21.90 19.54 -28.64
N SER A 624 -23.23 19.50 -28.63
CA SER A 624 -24.16 20.51 -28.12
C SER A 624 -24.10 20.85 -26.62
N MET A 625 -24.18 22.16 -26.32
CA MET A 625 -24.72 22.72 -25.08
C MET A 625 -26.24 22.51 -24.96
N GLY A 626 -26.72 22.20 -23.76
CA GLY A 626 -28.10 22.50 -23.28
C GLY A 626 -28.68 21.48 -22.28
N PRO A 627 -29.73 21.82 -21.52
CA PRO A 627 -29.68 22.75 -20.39
C PRO A 627 -30.41 22.20 -19.15
N PHE A 628 -29.87 22.29 -17.94
CA PHE A 628 -30.70 22.40 -16.72
C PHE A 628 -29.89 23.04 -15.59
N GLY A 629 -30.02 24.36 -15.47
CA GLY A 629 -29.75 25.06 -14.23
C GLY A 629 -31.08 25.35 -13.53
N PHE A 630 -31.15 25.07 -12.24
CA PHE A 630 -31.91 25.90 -11.28
C PHE A 630 -31.29 25.73 -9.89
N PHE A 631 -30.46 26.71 -9.52
CA PHE A 631 -30.25 27.06 -8.12
C PHE A 631 -31.50 27.78 -7.61
N SER A 632 -31.97 27.42 -6.42
CA SER A 632 -32.54 28.42 -5.50
C SER A 632 -32.24 28.01 -4.05
N LYS A 633 -31.20 28.68 -3.53
CA LYS A 633 -30.92 29.26 -2.20
C LYS A 633 -31.88 29.07 -0.99
N PRO A 634 -31.39 29.39 0.23
CA PRO A 634 -31.69 28.72 1.49
C PRO A 634 -32.89 29.32 2.25
N ASN A 635 -33.38 28.53 3.20
CA ASN A 635 -33.91 28.98 4.49
C ASN A 635 -33.48 27.98 5.57
#